data_AF-A0A942QVN1-F1
#
_entry.id   AF-A0A942QVN1-F1
#
_cell.length_a   1.000
_cell.length_b   1.000
_cell.length_c   1.000
_cell.angle_alpha   90.00
_cell.angle_beta   90.00
_cell.angle_gamma   90.00
#
_symmetry.space_group_name_H-M   'P 1'
#
loop_
_entity.id
_entity.type
_entity.pdbx_description
1 polymer ?
#
loop_
_entity_poly.entity_id
_entity_poly.type
_entity_poly.pdbx_seq_one_letter_code
_entity_poly.pdbx_strand_id
1 'polypeptide(L)'
;MLYYLLLSMGINTLFFLIAYYKQTDKLTDITYALTFMLLAVIAFTSNEVVFEKIIALLMVLMWAVRLGGFLFIRINTMQKDVRFDEMRSNFWSFSKFWMLQGLSVFLISIPILYYLDTPEVEISILSVIGFIVWLNGLLIETIADFQKYTFKSSAANHQQWISTGLYKYIRHPNYLGELLVWYGIYLFTYSSLSFQNQLISLISPVFITLLLLFISGIPLLDKAAKIKWGTNKAYLNYRNNTGALVPKYTLPLIFAILIAQLAGIIGGFFTASSIDSWYLYIQKPSWNPPDWIFGPVWITLYTFMGIASFLVWTEKKNKKVSSILKFYGLHLIINSLWSIVFFYFHQIEGAFYVIIVLWAMILYITVAFYNIHKKTLWFMIPYLLWVSFAAVLNYTILVLNSSL
;
A
#
# COMPACT_ATOMS: atom_id res chain seq x y z
N MET A 1 -22.56 -18.08 6.98
CA MET A 1 -21.11 -18.38 6.85
C MET A 1 -20.75 -19.86 6.79
N LEU A 2 -21.09 -20.69 7.78
CA LEU A 2 -20.77 -22.15 7.74
C LEU A 2 -21.29 -22.83 6.47
N TYR A 3 -22.51 -22.47 6.04
CA TYR A 3 -23.09 -22.92 4.78
C TYR A 3 -22.18 -22.67 3.57
N TYR A 4 -21.66 -21.44 3.40
CA TYR A 4 -20.76 -21.10 2.29
C TYR A 4 -19.41 -21.82 2.35
N LEU A 5 -18.88 -22.07 3.56
CA LEU A 5 -17.68 -22.90 3.73
C LEU A 5 -17.93 -24.32 3.24
N LEU A 6 -19.01 -24.96 3.71
CA LEU A 6 -19.36 -26.31 3.30
C LEU A 6 -19.61 -26.41 1.80
N LEU A 7 -20.26 -25.40 1.20
CA LEU A 7 -20.48 -25.32 -0.23
C LEU A 7 -19.16 -25.21 -1.00
N SER A 8 -18.26 -24.31 -0.58
CA SER A 8 -16.93 -24.16 -1.18
C SER A 8 -16.12 -25.46 -1.14
N MET A 9 -16.11 -26.11 0.03
CA MET A 9 -15.43 -27.38 0.25
C MET A 9 -16.05 -28.51 -0.57
N GLY A 10 -17.38 -28.56 -0.65
CA GLY A 10 -18.13 -29.55 -1.44
C GLY A 10 -17.83 -29.45 -2.93
N ILE A 11 -17.87 -28.24 -3.49
CA ILE A 11 -17.51 -27.99 -4.90
C ILE A 11 -16.07 -28.44 -5.18
N ASN A 12 -15.11 -28.02 -4.34
CA ASN A 12 -13.70 -28.37 -4.55
C ASN A 12 -13.45 -29.88 -4.35
N THR A 13 -14.19 -30.54 -3.46
CA THR A 13 -14.12 -32.00 -3.27
C THR A 13 -14.64 -32.74 -4.51
N LEU A 14 -15.77 -32.31 -5.07
CA LEU A 14 -16.33 -32.91 -6.28
C LEU A 14 -15.36 -32.82 -7.45
N PHE A 15 -14.81 -31.62 -7.70
CA PHE A 15 -13.85 -31.42 -8.79
C PHE A 15 -12.51 -32.09 -8.53
N PHE A 16 -12.06 -32.18 -7.28
CA PHE A 16 -10.91 -33.00 -6.89
C PHE A 16 -11.08 -34.46 -7.33
N LEU A 17 -12.22 -35.08 -7.03
CA LEU A 17 -12.48 -36.47 -7.40
C LEU A 17 -12.44 -36.67 -8.92
N ILE A 18 -13.03 -35.75 -9.68
CA ILE A 18 -12.98 -35.77 -11.15
C ILE A 18 -11.54 -35.59 -11.66
N ALA A 19 -10.81 -34.62 -11.11
CA ALA A 19 -9.45 -34.29 -11.50
C ALA A 19 -8.48 -35.43 -11.18
N TYR A 20 -8.64 -36.08 -10.02
CA TYR A 20 -7.84 -37.23 -9.60
C TYR A 20 -8.15 -38.45 -10.48
N TYR A 21 -9.42 -38.75 -10.74
CA TYR A 21 -9.79 -39.86 -11.62
C TYR A 21 -9.22 -39.66 -13.05
N LYS A 22 -9.32 -38.45 -13.59
CA LYS A 22 -8.80 -38.11 -14.92
C LYS A 22 -7.31 -37.76 -14.96
N GLN A 23 -6.63 -37.78 -13.81
CA GLN A 23 -5.22 -37.41 -13.67
C GLN A 23 -4.87 -36.08 -14.36
N THR A 24 -5.72 -35.05 -14.15
CA THR A 24 -5.62 -33.76 -14.83
C THR A 24 -5.60 -32.58 -13.87
N ASP A 25 -4.72 -31.61 -14.11
CA ASP A 25 -4.64 -30.32 -13.41
C ASP A 25 -5.41 -29.21 -14.13
N LYS A 26 -5.95 -29.46 -15.33
CA LYS A 26 -6.66 -28.44 -16.12
C LYS A 26 -7.90 -27.88 -15.43
N LEU A 27 -8.45 -28.60 -14.46
CA LEU A 27 -9.66 -28.21 -13.74
C LEU A 27 -9.40 -27.29 -12.54
N THR A 28 -8.19 -27.30 -11.95
CA THR A 28 -7.91 -26.61 -10.68
C THR A 28 -8.26 -25.13 -10.74
N ASP A 29 -7.71 -24.47 -11.75
CA ASP A 29 -7.83 -23.05 -12.02
C ASP A 29 -9.25 -22.62 -12.41
N ILE A 30 -9.96 -23.44 -13.21
CA ILE A 30 -11.36 -23.17 -13.59
C ILE A 30 -12.28 -23.31 -12.37
N THR A 31 -12.10 -24.36 -11.57
CA THR A 31 -12.92 -24.57 -10.37
C THR A 31 -12.70 -23.46 -9.34
N TYR A 32 -11.50 -22.92 -9.24
CA TYR A 32 -11.24 -21.78 -8.35
C TYR A 32 -12.13 -20.59 -8.69
N ALA A 33 -12.09 -20.12 -9.95
CA ALA A 33 -12.93 -19.02 -10.42
C ALA A 33 -14.44 -19.34 -10.33
N LEU A 34 -14.83 -20.56 -10.69
CA LEU A 34 -16.21 -21.02 -10.64
C LEU A 34 -16.76 -21.02 -9.21
N THR A 35 -15.96 -21.43 -8.22
CA THR A 35 -16.40 -21.49 -6.83
C THR A 35 -16.71 -20.09 -6.30
N PHE A 36 -15.85 -19.08 -6.57
CA PHE A 36 -16.14 -17.68 -6.22
C PHE A 36 -17.45 -17.18 -6.83
N MET A 37 -17.63 -17.44 -8.13
CA MET A 37 -18.83 -17.06 -8.88
C MET A 37 -20.08 -17.68 -8.26
N LEU A 38 -20.07 -18.99 -7.97
CA LEU A 38 -21.21 -19.69 -7.40
C LEU A 38 -21.53 -19.21 -5.99
N LEU A 39 -20.53 -19.02 -5.13
CA LEU A 39 -20.75 -18.50 -3.78
C LEU A 39 -21.40 -17.11 -3.81
N ALA A 40 -20.91 -16.21 -4.65
CA ALA A 40 -21.45 -14.85 -4.77
C ALA A 40 -22.87 -14.84 -5.37
N VAL A 41 -23.13 -15.63 -6.42
CA VAL A 41 -24.46 -15.72 -7.03
C VAL A 41 -25.46 -16.32 -6.05
N ILE A 42 -25.11 -17.40 -5.34
CA ILE A 42 -26.00 -18.02 -4.36
C ILE A 42 -26.32 -17.03 -3.23
N ALA A 43 -25.30 -16.37 -2.66
CA ALA A 43 -25.51 -15.36 -1.62
C ALA A 43 -26.40 -14.19 -2.07
N PHE A 44 -26.23 -13.73 -3.33
CA PHE A 44 -27.05 -12.69 -3.91
C PHE A 44 -28.51 -13.14 -4.11
N THR A 45 -28.73 -14.32 -4.70
CA THR A 45 -30.09 -14.82 -5.01
C THR A 45 -30.89 -15.29 -3.78
N SER A 46 -30.22 -15.56 -2.65
CA SER A 46 -30.87 -15.91 -1.39
C SER A 46 -31.38 -14.71 -0.60
N ASN A 47 -31.12 -13.49 -1.07
CA ASN A 47 -31.43 -12.25 -0.38
C ASN A 47 -32.16 -11.26 -1.30
N GLU A 48 -32.67 -10.16 -0.74
CA GLU A 48 -33.33 -9.11 -1.52
C GLU A 48 -32.36 -8.45 -2.51
N VAL A 49 -32.88 -8.23 -3.72
CA VAL A 49 -32.13 -7.64 -4.83
C VAL A 49 -32.19 -6.12 -4.74
N VAL A 50 -31.05 -5.53 -4.36
CA VAL A 50 -30.85 -4.07 -4.34
C VAL A 50 -29.66 -3.69 -5.22
N PHE A 51 -29.65 -2.45 -5.70
CA PHE A 51 -28.69 -1.96 -6.70
C PHE A 51 -27.23 -2.07 -6.23
N GLU A 52 -26.98 -1.79 -4.96
CA GLU A 52 -25.67 -1.84 -4.33
C GLU A 52 -25.09 -3.25 -4.32
N LYS A 53 -25.94 -4.25 -4.06
CA LYS A 53 -25.57 -5.68 -4.12
C LYS A 53 -25.29 -6.14 -5.55
N ILE A 54 -25.95 -5.56 -6.55
CA ILE A 54 -25.65 -5.84 -7.97
C ILE A 54 -24.23 -5.38 -8.30
N ILE A 55 -23.82 -4.19 -7.86
CA ILE A 55 -22.45 -3.70 -8.07
C ILE A 55 -21.44 -4.66 -7.43
N ALA A 56 -21.67 -5.04 -6.17
CA ALA A 56 -20.79 -5.93 -5.43
C ALA A 56 -20.67 -7.32 -6.09
N LEU A 57 -21.78 -7.87 -6.59
CA LEU A 57 -21.80 -9.12 -7.37
C LEU A 57 -20.99 -8.97 -8.66
N LEU A 58 -21.22 -7.91 -9.44
CA LEU A 58 -20.51 -7.65 -10.69
C LEU A 58 -19.00 -7.53 -10.47
N MET A 59 -18.56 -6.92 -9.37
CA MET A 59 -17.13 -6.84 -9.04
C MET A 59 -16.46 -8.23 -8.94
N VAL A 60 -17.14 -9.19 -8.32
CA VAL A 60 -16.65 -10.58 -8.21
C VAL A 60 -16.77 -11.32 -9.54
N LEU A 61 -17.90 -11.17 -10.24
CA LEU A 61 -18.12 -11.83 -11.53
C LEU A 61 -17.11 -11.38 -12.59
N MET A 62 -16.84 -10.07 -12.68
CA MET A 62 -15.86 -9.54 -13.63
C MET A 62 -14.45 -10.06 -13.33
N TRP A 63 -14.05 -10.12 -12.06
CA TRP A 63 -12.78 -10.72 -11.67
C TRP A 63 -12.73 -12.22 -12.00
N ALA A 64 -13.79 -12.98 -11.67
CA ALA A 64 -13.86 -14.42 -11.90
C ALA A 64 -13.87 -14.77 -13.39
N VAL A 65 -14.60 -14.01 -14.22
CA VAL A 65 -14.62 -14.19 -15.69
C VAL A 65 -13.26 -13.86 -16.28
N ARG A 66 -12.60 -12.78 -15.84
CA ARG A 66 -11.23 -12.45 -16.27
C ARG A 66 -10.25 -13.59 -15.92
N LEU A 67 -10.31 -14.08 -14.68
CA LEU A 67 -9.47 -15.19 -14.23
C LEU A 67 -9.74 -16.45 -15.07
N GLY A 68 -11.01 -16.85 -15.22
CA GLY A 68 -11.41 -18.02 -16.00
C GLY A 68 -11.07 -17.91 -17.49
N GLY A 69 -11.28 -16.75 -18.10
CA GLY A 69 -11.03 -16.49 -19.52
C GLY A 69 -9.54 -16.54 -19.87
N PHE A 70 -8.68 -15.92 -19.07
CA PHE A 70 -7.22 -16.01 -19.26
C PHE A 70 -6.72 -17.46 -19.14
N LEU A 71 -7.28 -18.21 -18.20
CA LEU A 71 -6.89 -19.59 -17.93
C LEU A 71 -7.37 -20.55 -19.02
N PHE A 72 -8.57 -20.33 -19.57
CA PHE A 72 -9.06 -21.07 -20.74
C PHE A 72 -8.12 -20.92 -21.95
N ILE A 73 -7.67 -19.70 -22.24
CA ILE A 73 -6.69 -19.44 -23.31
C ILE A 73 -5.37 -20.17 -23.03
N ARG A 74 -4.89 -20.15 -21.78
CA ARG A 74 -3.64 -20.80 -21.36
C ARG A 74 -3.69 -22.32 -21.49
N ILE A 75 -4.79 -22.96 -21.09
CA ILE A 75 -4.96 -24.42 -21.16
C ILE A 75 -4.92 -24.92 -22.61
N ASN A 76 -5.43 -24.13 -23.55
CA ASN A 76 -5.40 -24.47 -24.98
C ASN A 76 -4.05 -24.21 -25.65
N THR A 77 -3.17 -23.39 -25.03
CA THR A 77 -1.85 -23.05 -25.59
C THR A 77 -0.65 -23.70 -24.87
N MET A 78 -0.77 -24.07 -23.60
CA MET A 78 0.30 -24.73 -22.83
C MET A 78 -0.16 -26.12 -22.37
N GLN A 79 0.53 -27.17 -22.83
CA GLN A 79 0.03 -28.54 -22.70
C GLN A 79 0.19 -29.22 -21.33
N LYS A 80 0.86 -28.60 -20.33
CA LYS A 80 0.95 -29.18 -18.97
C LYS A 80 1.55 -28.20 -17.95
N ASP A 81 1.00 -28.15 -16.73
CA ASP A 81 1.68 -27.47 -15.61
C ASP A 81 2.58 -28.46 -14.85
N VAL A 82 3.89 -28.24 -14.98
CA VAL A 82 4.94 -29.09 -14.38
C VAL A 82 4.81 -29.17 -12.85
N ARG A 83 4.20 -28.17 -12.19
CA ARG A 83 4.00 -28.16 -10.73
C ARG A 83 3.16 -29.34 -10.22
N PHE A 84 2.30 -29.89 -11.06
CA PHE A 84 1.37 -30.95 -10.69
C PHE A 84 1.84 -32.34 -11.11
N ASP A 85 2.99 -32.46 -11.78
CA ASP A 85 3.41 -33.74 -12.38
C ASP A 85 3.58 -34.87 -11.35
N GLU A 86 4.17 -34.59 -10.19
CA GLU A 86 4.30 -35.55 -9.10
C GLU A 86 3.09 -35.56 -8.14
N MET A 87 2.28 -34.49 -8.16
CA MET A 87 1.17 -34.33 -7.21
C MET A 87 -0.09 -35.08 -7.63
N ARG A 88 -0.44 -35.13 -8.94
CA ARG A 88 -1.70 -35.70 -9.43
C ARG A 88 -1.88 -37.19 -9.13
N SER A 89 -0.79 -37.94 -9.13
CA SER A 89 -0.80 -39.38 -8.83
C SER A 89 -0.91 -39.67 -7.34
N ASN A 90 -0.61 -38.69 -6.47
CA ASN A 90 -0.68 -38.85 -5.03
C ASN A 90 -2.00 -38.28 -4.49
N PHE A 91 -2.90 -39.19 -4.07
CA PHE A 91 -4.21 -38.81 -3.51
C PHE A 91 -4.13 -37.76 -2.41
N TRP A 92 -3.24 -37.95 -1.42
CA TRP A 92 -3.14 -37.08 -0.25
C TRP A 92 -2.52 -35.72 -0.56
N SER A 93 -1.53 -35.68 -1.44
CA SER A 93 -0.92 -34.42 -1.85
C SER A 93 -1.89 -33.60 -2.70
N PHE A 94 -2.56 -34.25 -3.65
CA PHE A 94 -3.53 -33.57 -4.51
C PHE A 94 -4.77 -33.12 -3.72
N SER A 95 -5.32 -33.97 -2.84
CA SER A 95 -6.48 -33.60 -2.02
C SER A 95 -6.17 -32.40 -1.12
N LYS A 96 -4.99 -32.34 -0.49
CA LYS A 96 -4.56 -31.18 0.30
C LYS A 96 -4.56 -29.89 -0.51
N PHE A 97 -4.08 -29.91 -1.76
CA PHE A 97 -4.14 -28.75 -2.64
C PHE A 97 -5.58 -28.28 -2.87
N TRP A 98 -6.49 -29.20 -3.21
CA TRP A 98 -7.90 -28.87 -3.47
C TRP A 98 -8.65 -28.41 -2.22
N MET A 99 -8.36 -28.97 -1.05
CA MET A 99 -8.98 -28.54 0.21
C MET A 99 -8.48 -27.15 0.61
N LEU A 100 -7.18 -26.88 0.44
CA LEU A 100 -6.63 -25.55 0.66
C LEU A 100 -7.22 -24.54 -0.34
N GLN A 101 -7.45 -24.95 -1.60
CA GLN A 101 -8.11 -24.14 -2.61
C GLN A 101 -9.54 -23.77 -2.17
N GLY A 102 -10.36 -24.74 -1.77
CA GLY A 102 -11.72 -24.50 -1.29
C GLY A 102 -11.79 -23.62 -0.04
N LEU A 103 -10.89 -23.84 0.92
CA LEU A 103 -10.75 -22.97 2.09
C LEU A 103 -10.36 -21.55 1.68
N SER A 104 -9.41 -21.40 0.76
CA SER A 104 -8.94 -20.10 0.28
C SER A 104 -10.07 -19.32 -0.39
N VAL A 105 -10.86 -19.96 -1.26
CA VAL A 105 -12.02 -19.31 -1.89
C VAL A 105 -12.98 -18.77 -0.84
N PHE A 106 -13.31 -19.59 0.17
CA PHE A 106 -14.20 -19.17 1.24
C PHE A 106 -13.64 -17.97 2.02
N LEU A 107 -12.39 -18.07 2.51
CA LEU A 107 -11.76 -17.02 3.32
C LEU A 107 -11.66 -15.68 2.57
N ILE A 108 -11.35 -15.73 1.28
CA ILE A 108 -11.23 -14.55 0.44
C ILE A 108 -12.62 -13.96 0.12
N SER A 109 -13.66 -14.79 0.02
CA SER A 109 -15.04 -14.37 -0.27
C SER A 109 -15.77 -13.77 0.95
N ILE A 110 -15.24 -13.88 2.17
CA ILE A 110 -15.91 -13.40 3.39
C ILE A 110 -16.53 -11.99 3.27
N PRO A 111 -15.81 -10.92 2.85
CA PRO A 111 -16.36 -9.57 2.79
C PRO A 111 -17.58 -9.47 1.87
N ILE A 112 -17.54 -10.10 0.69
CA ILE A 112 -18.66 -10.07 -0.25
C ILE A 112 -19.83 -10.91 0.26
N LEU A 113 -19.57 -12.05 0.88
CA LEU A 113 -20.62 -12.91 1.41
C LEU A 113 -21.37 -12.23 2.56
N TYR A 114 -20.67 -11.55 3.47
CA TYR A 114 -21.35 -10.77 4.52
C TYR A 114 -22.17 -9.62 3.92
N TYR A 115 -21.62 -8.90 2.94
CA TYR A 115 -22.30 -7.77 2.33
C TYR A 115 -23.60 -8.18 1.63
N LEU A 116 -23.58 -9.27 0.87
CA LEU A 116 -24.76 -9.78 0.17
C LEU A 116 -25.83 -10.30 1.13
N ASP A 117 -25.42 -10.83 2.29
CA ASP A 117 -26.29 -11.33 3.37
C ASP A 117 -26.83 -10.23 4.30
N THR A 118 -26.27 -9.01 4.21
CA THR A 118 -26.72 -7.88 5.04
C THR A 118 -28.05 -7.33 4.48
N PRO A 119 -29.11 -7.18 5.29
CA PRO A 119 -30.42 -6.72 4.80
C PRO A 119 -30.36 -5.34 4.13
N GLU A 120 -29.77 -4.38 4.83
CA GLU A 120 -29.64 -2.99 4.38
C GLU A 120 -28.17 -2.68 4.09
N VAL A 121 -27.90 -2.15 2.90
CA VAL A 121 -26.56 -1.76 2.46
C VAL A 121 -26.61 -0.37 1.85
N GLU A 122 -25.49 0.32 1.88
CA GLU A 122 -25.36 1.67 1.35
C GLU A 122 -24.01 1.87 0.66
N ILE A 123 -23.95 2.83 -0.28
CA ILE A 123 -22.69 3.25 -0.91
C ILE A 123 -22.15 4.45 -0.14
N SER A 124 -21.17 4.18 0.71
CA SER A 124 -20.41 5.20 1.41
C SER A 124 -19.26 5.78 0.56
N ILE A 125 -18.62 6.85 1.04
CA ILE A 125 -17.35 7.36 0.45
C ILE A 125 -16.30 6.24 0.40
N LEU A 126 -16.22 5.43 1.46
CA LEU A 126 -15.30 4.30 1.52
C LEU A 126 -15.64 3.24 0.46
N SER A 127 -16.93 3.09 0.16
CA SER A 127 -17.39 2.18 -0.89
C SER A 127 -16.90 2.63 -2.27
N VAL A 128 -16.99 3.93 -2.55
CA VAL A 128 -16.45 4.52 -3.79
C VAL A 128 -14.93 4.36 -3.88
N ILE A 129 -14.20 4.61 -2.78
CA ILE A 129 -12.76 4.37 -2.72
C ILE A 129 -12.45 2.89 -3.00
N GLY A 130 -13.19 1.98 -2.38
CA GLY A 130 -13.04 0.54 -2.59
C GLY A 130 -13.28 0.12 -4.03
N PHE A 131 -14.31 0.68 -4.68
CA PHE A 131 -14.57 0.45 -6.10
C PHE A 131 -13.42 0.95 -6.99
N ILE A 132 -12.89 2.15 -6.74
CA ILE A 132 -11.75 2.70 -7.48
C ILE A 132 -10.51 1.81 -7.30
N VAL A 133 -10.22 1.38 -6.08
CA VAL A 133 -9.10 0.48 -5.76
C VAL A 133 -9.27 -0.86 -6.48
N TRP A 134 -10.47 -1.45 -6.42
CA TRP A 134 -10.80 -2.69 -7.11
C TRP A 134 -10.64 -2.56 -8.64
N LEU A 135 -11.16 -1.49 -9.24
CA LEU A 135 -11.07 -1.26 -10.68
C LEU A 135 -9.61 -1.13 -11.14
N ASN A 136 -8.79 -0.37 -10.41
CA ASN A 136 -7.37 -0.27 -10.69
C ASN A 136 -6.66 -1.62 -10.51
N GLY A 137 -7.03 -2.40 -9.49
CA GLY A 137 -6.52 -3.76 -9.31
C GLY A 137 -6.81 -4.66 -10.50
N LEU A 138 -8.07 -4.67 -10.95
CA LEU A 138 -8.52 -5.46 -12.10
C LEU A 138 -7.80 -5.04 -13.39
N LEU A 139 -7.62 -3.74 -13.62
CA LEU A 139 -6.89 -3.20 -14.77
C LEU A 139 -5.40 -3.58 -14.74
N ILE A 140 -4.73 -3.36 -13.61
CA ILE A 140 -3.32 -3.71 -13.43
C ILE A 140 -3.10 -5.20 -13.67
N GLU A 141 -3.95 -6.05 -13.09
CA GLU A 141 -3.85 -7.50 -13.26
C GLU A 141 -4.05 -7.91 -14.72
N THR A 142 -5.12 -7.43 -15.36
CA THR A 142 -5.44 -7.71 -16.77
C THR A 142 -4.29 -7.29 -17.70
N ILE A 143 -3.76 -6.09 -17.52
CA ILE A 143 -2.64 -5.57 -18.33
C ILE A 143 -1.37 -6.38 -18.08
N ALA A 144 -1.08 -6.72 -16.82
CA ALA A 144 0.10 -7.52 -16.46
C ALA A 144 0.05 -8.92 -17.11
N ASP A 145 -1.09 -9.59 -17.01
CA ASP A 145 -1.28 -10.93 -17.59
C ASP A 145 -1.20 -10.89 -19.11
N PHE A 146 -1.80 -9.88 -19.76
CA PHE A 146 -1.70 -9.68 -21.21
C PHE A 146 -0.25 -9.42 -21.67
N GLN A 147 0.48 -8.55 -20.97
CA GLN A 147 1.90 -8.29 -21.25
C GLN A 147 2.75 -9.55 -21.11
N LYS A 148 2.52 -10.33 -20.05
CA LYS A 148 3.25 -11.57 -19.77
C LYS A 148 2.93 -12.66 -20.78
N TYR A 149 1.66 -12.80 -21.19
CA TYR A 149 1.24 -13.73 -22.24
C TYR A 149 1.92 -13.38 -23.56
N THR A 150 1.77 -12.13 -24.02
CA THR A 150 2.37 -11.65 -25.26
C THR A 150 3.89 -11.84 -25.28
N PHE A 151 4.56 -11.53 -24.17
CA PHE A 151 6.01 -11.75 -24.04
C PHE A 151 6.40 -13.21 -24.19
N LYS A 152 5.67 -14.13 -23.54
CA LYS A 152 5.97 -15.57 -23.55
C LYS A 152 5.61 -16.26 -24.87
N SER A 153 4.65 -15.74 -25.62
CA SER A 153 4.25 -16.30 -26.92
C SER A 153 5.30 -16.10 -28.02
N SER A 154 6.27 -15.20 -27.81
CA SER A 154 7.38 -14.99 -28.75
C SER A 154 8.53 -15.96 -28.49
N ALA A 155 8.91 -16.75 -29.51
CA ALA A 155 10.00 -17.71 -29.42
C ALA A 155 11.36 -17.07 -29.04
N ALA A 156 11.58 -15.80 -29.42
CA ALA A 156 12.78 -15.04 -29.07
C ALA A 156 12.95 -14.83 -27.56
N ASN A 157 11.87 -14.93 -26.79
CA ASN A 157 11.84 -14.58 -25.37
C ASN A 157 11.89 -15.80 -24.42
N HIS A 158 11.96 -17.03 -24.93
CA HIS A 158 11.86 -18.24 -24.10
C HIS A 158 12.90 -18.33 -22.97
N GLN A 159 14.08 -17.74 -23.15
CA GLN A 159 15.15 -17.70 -22.14
C GLN A 159 15.27 -16.35 -21.42
N GLN A 160 14.40 -15.39 -21.72
CA GLN A 160 14.44 -14.04 -21.16
C GLN A 160 13.37 -13.82 -20.08
N TRP A 161 13.55 -12.78 -19.27
CA TRP A 161 12.54 -12.30 -18.33
C TRP A 161 11.89 -11.03 -18.87
N ILE A 162 10.60 -10.87 -18.57
CA ILE A 162 9.89 -9.64 -18.90
C ILE A 162 10.39 -8.49 -18.01
N SER A 163 10.69 -7.35 -18.62
CA SER A 163 11.16 -6.13 -17.95
C SER A 163 10.61 -4.83 -18.59
N THR A 164 9.59 -4.98 -19.44
CA THR A 164 8.88 -3.90 -20.14
C THR A 164 7.47 -3.72 -19.56
N GLY A 165 6.80 -2.62 -19.91
CA GLY A 165 5.44 -2.35 -19.41
C GLY A 165 5.39 -2.21 -17.88
N LEU A 166 4.41 -2.83 -17.23
CA LEU A 166 4.27 -2.80 -15.77
C LEU A 166 5.44 -3.50 -15.07
N TYR A 167 6.01 -4.52 -15.71
CA TYR A 167 7.15 -5.28 -15.19
C TYR A 167 8.43 -4.44 -15.06
N LYS A 168 8.52 -3.30 -15.76
CA LYS A 168 9.63 -2.34 -15.58
C LYS A 168 9.68 -1.75 -14.17
N TYR A 169 8.53 -1.57 -13.53
CA TYR A 169 8.43 -0.87 -12.24
C TYR A 169 8.29 -1.83 -11.05
N ILE A 170 7.60 -2.96 -11.26
CA ILE A 170 7.24 -3.94 -10.24
C ILE A 170 7.41 -5.33 -10.82
N ARG A 171 8.00 -6.29 -10.09
CA ARG A 171 8.29 -7.63 -10.61
C ARG A 171 7.05 -8.52 -10.73
N HIS A 172 6.06 -8.32 -9.87
CA HIS A 172 4.83 -9.11 -9.82
C HIS A 172 3.57 -8.22 -9.85
N PRO A 173 3.35 -7.44 -10.93
CA PRO A 173 2.22 -6.53 -11.03
C PRO A 173 0.87 -7.26 -11.06
N ASN A 174 0.82 -8.49 -11.58
CA ASN A 174 -0.38 -9.33 -11.52
C ASN A 174 -0.80 -9.66 -10.07
N TYR A 175 0.16 -9.92 -9.17
CA TYR A 175 -0.14 -10.12 -7.76
C TYR A 175 -0.50 -8.81 -7.04
N LEU A 176 0.06 -7.67 -7.44
CA LEU A 176 -0.41 -6.38 -6.94
C LEU A 176 -1.88 -6.17 -7.32
N GLY A 177 -2.25 -6.43 -8.58
CA GLY A 177 -3.62 -6.31 -9.04
C GLY A 177 -4.59 -7.19 -8.26
N GLU A 178 -4.23 -8.46 -8.06
CA GLU A 178 -5.00 -9.41 -7.24
C GLU A 178 -5.22 -8.89 -5.80
N LEU A 179 -4.17 -8.36 -5.16
CA LEU A 179 -4.31 -7.76 -3.82
C LEU A 179 -5.26 -6.56 -3.85
N LEU A 180 -5.11 -5.65 -4.82
CA LEU A 180 -5.96 -4.46 -4.94
C LEU A 180 -7.43 -4.83 -5.20
N VAL A 181 -7.71 -5.91 -5.93
CA VAL A 181 -9.09 -6.41 -6.11
C VAL A 181 -9.71 -6.76 -4.76
N TRP A 182 -9.03 -7.55 -3.93
CA TRP A 182 -9.61 -8.04 -2.67
C TRP A 182 -9.61 -6.99 -1.57
N TYR A 183 -8.60 -6.12 -1.52
CA TYR A 183 -8.64 -4.92 -0.67
C TYR A 183 -9.75 -3.97 -1.11
N GLY A 184 -9.95 -3.79 -2.42
CA GLY A 184 -11.02 -2.97 -2.97
C GLY A 184 -12.41 -3.50 -2.60
N ILE A 185 -12.63 -4.81 -2.69
CA ILE A 185 -13.88 -5.45 -2.23
C ILE A 185 -14.07 -5.26 -0.72
N TYR A 186 -13.04 -5.47 0.09
CA TYR A 186 -13.12 -5.24 1.54
C TYR A 186 -13.51 -3.79 1.88
N LEU A 187 -12.87 -2.80 1.24
CA LEU A 187 -13.20 -1.39 1.42
C LEU A 187 -14.61 -1.06 0.90
N PHE A 188 -15.01 -1.69 -0.21
CA PHE A 188 -16.32 -1.50 -0.81
C PHE A 188 -17.43 -1.84 0.19
N THR A 189 -17.28 -2.99 0.85
CA THR A 189 -18.30 -3.54 1.74
C THR A 189 -18.25 -2.99 3.16
N TYR A 190 -17.10 -2.45 3.60
CA TYR A 190 -16.79 -2.14 4.99
C TYR A 190 -17.89 -1.38 5.75
N SER A 191 -18.38 -0.27 5.20
CA SER A 191 -19.28 0.64 5.92
C SER A 191 -20.65 0.05 6.21
N SER A 192 -21.12 -0.90 5.39
CA SER A 192 -22.41 -1.57 5.58
C SER A 192 -22.33 -2.77 6.52
N LEU A 193 -21.12 -3.19 6.94
CA LEU A 193 -20.95 -4.32 7.83
C LEU A 193 -20.99 -3.87 9.30
N SER A 194 -21.55 -4.73 10.15
CA SER A 194 -21.40 -4.57 11.61
C SER A 194 -19.92 -4.58 12.01
N PHE A 195 -19.56 -3.93 13.11
CA PHE A 195 -18.17 -3.87 13.57
C PHE A 195 -17.50 -5.26 13.67
N GLN A 196 -18.23 -6.26 14.18
CA GLN A 196 -17.75 -7.64 14.22
C GLN A 196 -17.46 -8.19 12.81
N ASN A 197 -18.38 -7.98 11.86
CA ASN A 197 -18.22 -8.44 10.49
C ASN A 197 -17.12 -7.68 9.75
N GLN A 198 -16.86 -6.40 10.08
CA GLN A 198 -15.72 -5.63 9.56
C GLN A 198 -14.39 -6.27 9.98
N LEU A 199 -14.27 -6.70 11.24
CA LEU A 199 -13.06 -7.37 11.75
C LEU A 199 -12.88 -8.75 11.13
N ILE A 200 -13.95 -9.55 11.03
CA ILE A 200 -13.88 -10.88 10.39
C ILE A 200 -13.56 -10.75 8.89
N SER A 201 -14.13 -9.75 8.22
CA SER A 201 -13.88 -9.52 6.79
C SER A 201 -12.44 -9.13 6.47
N LEU A 202 -11.68 -8.63 7.45
CA LEU A 202 -10.25 -8.37 7.31
C LEU A 202 -9.45 -9.66 7.03
N ILE A 203 -9.99 -10.83 7.39
CA ILE A 203 -9.38 -12.13 7.07
C ILE A 203 -9.13 -12.26 5.57
N SER A 204 -10.03 -11.77 4.71
CA SER A 204 -9.87 -11.88 3.26
C SER A 204 -8.59 -11.21 2.74
N PRO A 205 -8.41 -9.88 2.84
CA PRO A 205 -7.22 -9.19 2.34
C PRO A 205 -5.94 -9.63 3.06
N VAL A 206 -6.00 -9.97 4.36
CA VAL A 206 -4.84 -10.47 5.10
C VAL A 206 -4.43 -11.85 4.61
N PHE A 207 -5.38 -12.77 4.45
CA PHE A 207 -5.12 -14.14 4.01
C PHE A 207 -4.50 -14.17 2.61
N ILE A 208 -5.08 -13.45 1.63
CA ILE A 208 -4.52 -13.41 0.28
C ILE A 208 -3.13 -12.76 0.26
N THR A 209 -2.88 -11.76 1.11
CA THR A 209 -1.56 -11.14 1.28
C THR A 209 -0.54 -12.15 1.78
N LEU A 210 -0.85 -12.87 2.86
CA LEU A 210 0.05 -13.88 3.42
C LEU A 210 0.30 -15.01 2.42
N LEU A 211 -0.76 -15.44 1.73
CA LEU A 211 -0.71 -16.49 0.73
C LEU A 211 0.16 -16.10 -0.47
N LEU A 212 0.12 -14.87 -0.96
CA LEU A 212 0.92 -14.42 -2.12
C LEU A 212 2.36 -13.99 -1.76
N LEU A 213 2.59 -13.54 -0.53
CA LEU A 213 3.90 -13.07 -0.08
C LEU A 213 4.79 -14.17 0.48
N PHE A 214 4.21 -15.18 1.15
CA PHE A 214 4.99 -16.11 1.97
C PHE A 214 4.79 -17.58 1.60
N ILE A 215 3.59 -17.98 1.17
CA ILE A 215 3.26 -19.39 0.95
C ILE A 215 3.38 -19.74 -0.54
N SER A 216 2.62 -19.02 -1.35
CA SER A 216 2.47 -19.22 -2.79
C SER A 216 2.80 -17.91 -3.52
N GLY A 217 2.70 -17.90 -4.85
CA GLY A 217 2.90 -16.69 -5.64
C GLY A 217 4.37 -16.26 -5.71
N ILE A 218 4.72 -15.17 -5.02
CA ILE A 218 6.02 -14.50 -5.17
C ILE A 218 7.22 -15.41 -4.83
N PRO A 219 7.26 -16.12 -3.68
CA PRO A 219 8.43 -16.91 -3.30
C PRO A 219 8.76 -18.01 -4.32
N LEU A 220 7.73 -18.68 -4.83
CA LEU A 220 7.89 -19.76 -5.81
C LEU A 220 8.38 -19.21 -7.16
N LEU A 221 7.80 -18.11 -7.65
CA LEU A 221 8.24 -17.47 -8.88
C LEU A 221 9.67 -16.92 -8.75
N ASP A 222 9.99 -16.30 -7.61
CA ASP A 222 11.33 -15.76 -7.36
C ASP A 222 12.38 -16.88 -7.26
N LYS A 223 12.04 -18.03 -6.66
CA LYS A 223 12.92 -19.21 -6.59
C LYS A 223 13.16 -19.76 -8.00
N ALA A 224 12.11 -19.96 -8.80
CA ALA A 224 12.23 -20.43 -10.17
C ALA A 224 13.04 -19.46 -11.04
N ALA A 225 12.81 -18.15 -10.90
CA ALA A 225 13.54 -17.12 -11.64
C ALA A 225 15.02 -17.05 -11.23
N LYS A 226 15.36 -17.27 -9.96
CA LYS A 226 16.75 -17.39 -9.51
C LYS A 226 17.45 -18.62 -10.09
N ILE A 227 16.77 -19.76 -10.18
CA ILE A 227 17.34 -20.97 -10.80
C ILE A 227 17.65 -20.71 -12.28
N LYS A 228 16.74 -20.04 -13.00
CA LYS A 228 16.90 -19.76 -14.44
C LYS A 228 17.91 -18.66 -14.76
N TRP A 229 17.90 -17.56 -14.00
CA TRP A 229 18.60 -16.33 -14.36
C TRP A 229 19.56 -15.79 -13.29
N GLY A 230 19.75 -16.51 -12.18
CA GLY A 230 20.50 -16.03 -11.02
C GLY A 230 21.98 -15.72 -11.28
N THR A 231 22.57 -16.28 -12.34
CA THR A 231 23.94 -16.00 -12.78
C THR A 231 24.03 -14.83 -13.76
N ASN A 232 22.91 -14.38 -14.32
CA ASN A 232 22.88 -13.30 -15.30
C ASN A 232 22.92 -11.92 -14.62
N LYS A 233 24.00 -11.15 -14.87
CA LYS A 233 24.21 -9.82 -14.29
C LYS A 233 23.08 -8.83 -14.63
N ALA A 234 22.52 -8.88 -15.83
CA ALA A 234 21.44 -7.98 -16.24
C ALA A 234 20.14 -8.28 -15.49
N TYR A 235 19.82 -9.57 -15.27
CA TYR A 235 18.69 -9.96 -14.44
C TYR A 235 18.85 -9.53 -12.98
N LEU A 236 20.05 -9.72 -12.41
CA LEU A 236 20.34 -9.27 -11.05
C LEU A 236 20.19 -7.75 -10.92
N ASN A 237 20.65 -6.99 -11.91
CA ASN A 237 20.47 -5.54 -11.92
C ASN A 237 18.99 -5.14 -11.99
N TYR A 238 18.20 -5.79 -12.85
CA TYR A 238 16.75 -5.59 -12.91
C TYR A 238 16.09 -5.91 -11.57
N ARG A 239 16.38 -7.08 -10.98
CA ARG A 239 15.83 -7.53 -9.71
C ARG A 239 16.17 -6.60 -8.55
N ASN A 240 17.39 -6.07 -8.50
CA ASN A 240 17.84 -5.18 -7.45
C ASN A 240 17.27 -3.76 -7.56
N ASN A 241 16.72 -3.39 -8.73
CA ASN A 241 16.14 -2.07 -8.97
C ASN A 241 14.61 -2.09 -9.09
N THR A 242 14.00 -3.28 -9.15
CA THR A 242 12.56 -3.46 -9.34
C THR A 242 11.97 -4.17 -8.12
N GLY A 243 11.08 -3.49 -7.39
CA GLY A 243 10.47 -4.05 -6.19
C GLY A 243 9.50 -5.18 -6.51
N ALA A 244 9.13 -5.99 -5.50
CA ALA A 244 8.30 -7.17 -5.71
C ALA A 244 6.84 -6.82 -6.05
N LEU A 245 6.20 -6.02 -5.19
CA LEU A 245 4.80 -5.57 -5.32
C LEU A 245 4.63 -4.06 -5.47
N VAL A 246 5.61 -3.29 -5.04
CA VAL A 246 5.63 -1.82 -5.16
C VAL A 246 6.98 -1.40 -5.71
N PRO A 247 7.10 -0.22 -6.35
CA PRO A 247 8.39 0.28 -6.79
C PRO A 247 9.39 0.32 -5.62
N LYS A 248 10.66 0.04 -5.91
CA LYS A 248 11.74 -0.10 -4.92
C LYS A 248 11.80 1.05 -3.91
N TYR A 249 11.48 2.26 -4.38
CA TYR A 249 11.64 3.49 -3.64
C TYR A 249 10.36 3.97 -2.93
N THR A 250 9.22 3.32 -3.16
CA THR A 250 7.93 3.74 -2.59
C THR A 250 7.91 3.64 -1.07
N LEU A 251 8.24 2.48 -0.49
CA LEU A 251 8.22 2.31 0.98
C LEU A 251 9.24 3.22 1.69
N PRO A 252 10.52 3.31 1.25
CA PRO A 252 11.47 4.23 1.87
C PRO A 252 11.02 5.70 1.82
N LEU A 253 10.39 6.13 0.73
CA LEU A 253 9.84 7.49 0.62
C LEU A 253 8.71 7.71 1.63
N ILE A 254 7.75 6.77 1.72
CA ILE A 254 6.66 6.84 2.69
C ILE A 254 7.22 6.90 4.11
N PHE A 255 8.17 6.04 4.47
CA PHE A 255 8.81 6.06 5.79
C PHE A 255 9.51 7.40 6.08
N ALA A 256 10.22 7.97 5.12
CA ALA A 256 10.89 9.26 5.30
C ALA A 256 9.88 10.40 5.56
N ILE A 257 8.75 10.41 4.84
CA ILE A 257 7.65 11.36 5.06
C ILE A 257 7.02 11.14 6.43
N LEU A 258 6.72 9.89 6.81
CA LEU A 258 6.11 9.58 8.11
C LEU A 258 7.01 9.99 9.28
N ILE A 259 8.33 9.79 9.18
CA ILE A 259 9.27 10.24 10.23
C ILE A 259 9.23 11.76 10.39
N ALA A 260 9.20 12.51 9.28
CA ALA A 260 9.10 13.97 9.34
C ALA A 260 7.74 14.42 9.91
N GLN A 261 6.65 13.80 9.46
CA GLN A 261 5.30 14.10 9.96
C GLN A 261 5.15 13.76 11.44
N LEU A 262 5.81 12.72 11.94
CA LEU A 262 5.79 12.37 13.37
C LEU A 262 6.34 13.52 14.23
N ALA A 263 7.42 14.17 13.80
CA ALA A 263 7.95 15.36 14.48
C ALA A 263 6.92 16.50 14.51
N GLY A 264 6.20 16.69 13.39
CA GLY A 264 5.10 17.65 13.28
C GLY A 264 3.89 17.32 14.15
N ILE A 265 3.50 16.06 14.26
CA ILE A 265 2.40 15.61 15.12
C ILE A 265 2.75 15.87 16.60
N ILE A 266 3.99 15.56 17.01
CA ILE A 266 4.46 15.83 18.37
C ILE A 266 4.39 17.33 18.67
N GLY A 267 4.94 18.20 17.81
CA GLY A 267 4.88 19.65 18.01
C GLY A 267 3.47 20.23 17.92
N GLY A 268 2.66 19.70 17.00
CA GLY A 268 1.28 20.09 16.77
C GLY A 268 0.37 19.79 17.96
N PHE A 269 0.61 18.70 18.69
CA PHE A 269 -0.12 18.37 19.92
C PHE A 269 -0.01 19.49 20.97
N PHE A 270 1.21 19.96 21.25
CA PHE A 270 1.44 21.07 22.21
C PHE A 270 0.96 22.41 21.69
N THR A 271 0.98 22.60 20.36
CA THR A 271 0.46 23.82 19.73
C THR A 271 -1.05 23.90 19.89
N ALA A 272 -1.78 22.82 19.55
CA ALA A 272 -3.23 22.76 19.62
C ALA A 272 -3.77 22.93 21.05
N SER A 273 -3.04 22.48 22.09
CA SER A 273 -3.47 22.66 23.48
C SER A 273 -3.44 24.11 23.96
N SER A 274 -2.68 24.98 23.28
CA SER A 274 -2.40 26.34 23.76
C SER A 274 -2.93 27.45 22.86
N ILE A 275 -3.37 27.11 21.63
CA ILE A 275 -3.94 28.08 20.67
C ILE A 275 -5.16 28.81 21.26
N ASP A 276 -6.14 28.07 21.78
CA ASP A 276 -7.39 28.63 22.31
C ASP A 276 -7.29 29.10 23.78
N SER A 277 -6.09 29.10 24.35
CA SER A 277 -5.86 29.48 25.75
C SER A 277 -4.79 30.57 25.83
N TRP A 278 -3.57 30.24 26.27
CA TRP A 278 -2.49 31.22 26.48
C TRP A 278 -2.16 32.03 25.23
N TYR A 279 -2.14 31.40 24.06
CA TYR A 279 -1.75 32.06 22.81
C TYR A 279 -2.76 33.14 22.37
N LEU A 280 -4.04 33.06 22.79
CA LEU A 280 -5.02 34.12 22.53
C LEU A 280 -4.62 35.44 23.19
N TYR A 281 -4.11 35.38 24.43
CA TYR A 281 -3.90 36.55 25.29
C TYR A 281 -2.57 37.27 25.09
N ILE A 282 -1.57 36.62 24.50
CA ILE A 282 -0.29 37.28 24.21
C ILE A 282 -0.42 38.31 23.09
N GLN A 283 0.33 39.41 23.19
CA GLN A 283 0.36 40.43 22.15
C GLN A 283 1.06 39.89 20.90
N LYS A 284 0.44 40.10 19.73
CA LYS A 284 0.91 39.62 18.43
C LYS A 284 0.96 40.80 17.44
N PRO A 285 1.92 40.83 16.50
CA PRO A 285 1.96 41.88 15.49
C PRO A 285 0.78 41.78 14.52
N SER A 286 0.42 42.89 13.87
CA SER A 286 -0.69 42.96 12.91
C SER A 286 -0.54 42.06 11.68
N TRP A 287 0.68 41.63 11.37
CA TRP A 287 1.02 40.71 10.28
C TRP A 287 1.11 39.24 10.71
N ASN A 288 0.75 38.91 11.95
CA ASN A 288 0.63 37.51 12.38
C ASN A 288 -0.42 36.78 11.52
N PRO A 289 -0.09 35.64 10.89
CA PRO A 289 -1.05 34.90 10.09
C PRO A 289 -2.20 34.37 10.96
N PRO A 290 -3.41 34.22 10.41
CA PRO A 290 -4.46 33.45 11.06
C PRO A 290 -3.99 32.03 11.46
N ASP A 291 -4.41 31.57 12.64
CA ASP A 291 -3.91 30.32 13.25
C ASP A 291 -4.10 29.08 12.37
N TRP A 292 -5.19 29.04 11.59
CA TRP A 292 -5.48 27.93 10.69
C TRP A 292 -4.46 27.77 9.55
N ILE A 293 -3.68 28.81 9.22
CA ILE A 293 -2.66 28.77 8.16
C ILE A 293 -1.47 27.88 8.57
N PHE A 294 -1.13 27.85 9.87
CA PHE A 294 0.05 27.14 10.35
C PHE A 294 -0.03 25.63 10.09
N GLY A 295 -1.20 25.02 10.26
CA GLY A 295 -1.41 23.57 10.06
C GLY A 295 -1.05 23.12 8.64
N PRO A 296 -1.73 23.62 7.59
CA PRO A 296 -1.44 23.28 6.20
C PRO A 296 0.01 23.57 5.78
N VAL A 297 0.60 24.69 6.25
CA VAL A 297 2.00 25.02 5.95
C VAL A 297 2.93 23.97 6.55
N TRP A 298 2.80 23.65 7.84
CA TRP A 298 3.67 22.67 8.48
C TRP A 298 3.51 21.27 7.89
N ILE A 299 2.28 20.81 7.62
CA ILE A 299 2.05 19.52 6.95
C ILE A 299 2.77 19.46 5.59
N THR A 300 2.74 20.56 4.83
CA THR A 300 3.44 20.66 3.55
C THR A 300 4.96 20.63 3.74
N LEU A 301 5.48 21.38 4.70
CA LEU A 301 6.92 21.46 4.99
C LEU A 301 7.49 20.12 5.46
N TYR A 302 6.81 19.39 6.36
CA TYR A 302 7.25 18.06 6.78
C TYR A 302 7.20 17.05 5.63
N THR A 303 6.23 17.16 4.73
CA THR A 303 6.19 16.36 3.51
C THR A 303 7.43 16.64 2.64
N PHE A 304 7.77 17.92 2.44
CA PHE A 304 8.96 18.32 1.68
C PHE A 304 10.27 17.87 2.33
N MET A 305 10.40 18.02 3.65
CA MET A 305 11.55 17.51 4.41
C MET A 305 11.70 15.98 4.26
N GLY A 306 10.59 15.25 4.35
CA GLY A 306 10.54 13.81 4.10
C GLY A 306 11.02 13.43 2.71
N ILE A 307 10.52 14.10 1.67
CA ILE A 307 10.96 13.90 0.27
C ILE A 307 12.45 14.22 0.12
N ALA A 308 12.93 15.33 0.67
CA ALA A 308 14.32 15.75 0.56
C ALA A 308 15.27 14.76 1.23
N SER A 309 14.94 14.30 2.44
CA SER A 309 15.73 13.30 3.16
C SER A 309 15.75 11.95 2.43
N PHE A 310 14.63 11.55 1.81
CA PHE A 310 14.57 10.37 0.94
C PHE A 310 15.51 10.50 -0.26
N LEU A 311 15.52 11.63 -0.97
CA LEU A 311 16.42 11.86 -2.11
C LEU A 311 17.89 11.72 -1.68
N VAL A 312 18.27 12.29 -0.54
CA VAL A 312 19.62 12.14 0.03
C VAL A 312 19.92 10.67 0.37
N TRP A 313 18.96 9.94 0.93
CA TRP A 313 19.11 8.52 1.24
C TRP A 313 19.33 7.66 -0.01
N THR A 314 18.76 8.02 -1.16
CA THR A 314 18.98 7.26 -2.41
C THR A 314 20.44 7.28 -2.87
N GLU A 315 21.22 8.30 -2.47
CA GLU A 315 22.65 8.46 -2.74
C GLU A 315 23.54 7.75 -1.71
N LYS A 316 23.05 6.68 -1.05
CA LYS A 316 23.72 5.94 0.04
C LYS A 316 25.14 5.42 -0.23
N LYS A 317 25.63 5.45 -1.47
CA LYS A 317 27.04 5.17 -1.79
C LYS A 317 27.97 6.30 -1.31
N ASN A 318 27.45 7.51 -1.17
CA ASN A 318 28.19 8.64 -0.64
C ASN A 318 28.36 8.50 0.88
N LYS A 319 29.62 8.46 1.34
CA LYS A 319 29.99 8.23 2.75
C LYS A 319 29.40 9.27 3.70
N LYS A 320 29.08 10.49 3.24
CA LYS A 320 28.53 11.57 4.07
C LYS A 320 27.05 11.39 4.40
N VAL A 321 26.29 10.61 3.60
CA VAL A 321 24.83 10.51 3.70
C VAL A 321 24.36 10.09 5.10
N SER A 322 24.99 9.07 5.69
CA SER A 322 24.58 8.58 7.02
C SER A 322 24.74 9.65 8.10
N SER A 323 25.87 10.38 8.09
CA SER A 323 26.13 11.44 9.07
C SER A 323 25.15 12.61 8.91
N ILE A 324 24.92 13.05 7.67
CA ILE A 324 23.99 14.16 7.39
C ILE A 324 22.56 13.79 7.78
N LEU A 325 22.10 12.56 7.51
CA LEU A 325 20.76 12.11 7.90
C LEU A 325 20.61 11.99 9.43
N LYS A 326 21.66 11.61 10.17
CA LYS A 326 21.65 11.65 11.64
C LYS A 326 21.49 13.07 12.16
N PHE A 327 22.20 14.03 11.55
CA PHE A 327 22.06 15.45 11.89
C PHE A 327 20.66 15.99 11.56
N TYR A 328 20.08 15.57 10.44
CA TYR A 328 18.68 15.86 10.10
C TYR A 328 17.69 15.29 11.14
N GLY A 329 17.93 14.07 11.64
CA GLY A 329 17.16 13.49 12.73
C GLY A 329 17.22 14.31 14.01
N LEU A 330 18.43 14.78 14.40
CA LEU A 330 18.59 15.70 15.54
C LEU A 330 17.82 17.01 15.30
N HIS A 331 17.90 17.57 14.10
CA HIS A 331 17.14 18.76 13.72
C HIS A 331 15.62 18.57 13.90
N LEU A 332 15.06 17.40 13.54
CA LEU A 332 13.63 17.13 13.74
C LEU A 332 13.24 17.16 15.23
N ILE A 333 14.13 16.67 16.11
CA ILE A 333 13.90 16.71 17.56
C ILE A 333 13.89 18.16 18.05
N ILE A 334 14.86 18.97 17.63
CA ILE A 334 14.92 20.41 17.99
C ILE A 334 13.72 21.18 17.41
N ASN A 335 13.28 20.81 16.21
CA ASN A 335 12.09 21.37 15.59
C ASN A 335 10.83 21.12 16.44
N SER A 336 10.59 19.89 16.90
CA SER A 336 9.47 19.59 17.82
C SER A 336 9.64 20.27 19.19
N LEU A 337 10.89 20.39 19.67
CA LEU A 337 11.19 21.04 20.94
C LEU A 337 10.76 22.51 20.97
N TRP A 338 10.84 23.23 19.84
CA TRP A 338 10.39 24.61 19.75
C TRP A 338 8.93 24.77 20.18
N SER A 339 8.02 23.92 19.67
CA SER A 339 6.60 23.95 20.06
C SER A 339 6.40 23.69 21.55
N ILE A 340 7.20 22.82 22.16
CA ILE A 340 7.13 22.53 23.60
C ILE A 340 7.58 23.76 24.40
N VAL A 341 8.70 24.37 24.05
CA VAL A 341 9.22 25.55 24.76
C VAL A 341 8.26 26.73 24.64
N PHE A 342 7.73 26.97 23.43
CA PHE A 342 6.83 28.09 23.17
C PHE A 342 5.43 27.86 23.75
N PHE A 343 4.76 26.75 23.42
CA PHE A 343 3.34 26.54 23.75
C PHE A 343 3.09 25.79 25.06
N TYR A 344 4.00 24.93 25.52
CA TYR A 344 3.80 24.20 26.79
C TYR A 344 4.43 24.93 27.97
N PHE A 345 5.68 25.36 27.84
CA PHE A 345 6.38 26.11 28.89
C PHE A 345 6.10 27.63 28.86
N HIS A 346 5.44 28.14 27.82
CA HIS A 346 5.14 29.56 27.65
C HIS A 346 6.40 30.46 27.68
N GLN A 347 7.58 29.90 27.34
CA GLN A 347 8.85 30.62 27.37
C GLN A 347 9.16 31.22 26.00
N ILE A 348 8.65 32.43 25.77
CA ILE A 348 8.81 33.14 24.48
C ILE A 348 10.30 33.39 24.17
N GLU A 349 11.10 33.79 25.16
CA GLU A 349 12.54 34.02 25.01
C GLU A 349 13.31 32.72 24.74
N GLY A 350 13.02 31.67 25.52
CA GLY A 350 13.62 30.35 25.31
C GLY A 350 13.35 29.81 23.90
N ALA A 351 12.11 29.96 23.42
CA ALA A 351 11.72 29.58 22.08
C ALA A 351 12.45 30.41 21.00
N PHE A 352 12.75 31.68 21.27
CA PHE A 352 13.55 32.51 20.37
C PHE A 352 14.99 31.97 20.21
N TYR A 353 15.66 31.57 21.30
CA TYR A 353 16.98 30.95 21.17
C TYR A 353 16.92 29.61 20.42
N VAL A 354 15.88 28.80 20.69
CA VAL A 354 15.68 27.52 19.99
C VAL A 354 15.47 27.74 18.49
N ILE A 355 14.67 28.74 18.07
CA ILE A 355 14.41 28.96 16.64
C ILE A 355 15.64 29.48 15.88
N ILE A 356 16.55 30.22 16.54
CA ILE A 356 17.83 30.63 15.94
C ILE A 356 18.75 29.42 15.73
N VAL A 357 18.87 28.54 16.72
CA VAL A 357 19.62 27.28 16.58
C VAL A 357 19.00 26.44 15.46
N LEU A 358 17.67 26.32 15.45
CA LEU A 358 16.94 25.58 14.43
C LEU A 358 17.22 26.15 13.03
N TRP A 359 17.17 27.47 12.85
CA TRP A 359 17.44 28.14 11.58
C TRP A 359 18.86 27.81 11.06
N ALA A 360 19.86 27.87 11.92
CA ALA A 360 21.24 27.51 11.56
C ALA A 360 21.36 26.03 11.14
N MET A 361 20.67 25.12 11.84
CA MET A 361 20.60 23.71 11.45
C MET A 361 19.93 23.54 10.09
N ILE A 362 18.83 24.25 9.80
CA ILE A 362 18.11 24.19 8.52
C ILE A 362 19.01 24.67 7.39
N LEU A 363 19.72 25.78 7.57
CA LEU A 363 20.65 26.30 6.57
C LEU A 363 21.74 25.26 6.26
N TYR A 364 22.36 24.68 7.30
CA TYR A 364 23.35 23.63 7.13
C TYR A 364 22.77 22.41 6.40
N ILE A 365 21.60 21.91 6.81
CA ILE A 365 20.95 20.76 6.18
C ILE A 365 20.61 21.06 4.72
N THR A 366 20.13 22.28 4.41
CA THR A 366 19.80 22.70 3.05
C THR A 366 21.03 22.63 2.14
N VAL A 367 22.15 23.19 2.59
CA VAL A 367 23.42 23.15 1.84
C VAL A 367 23.96 21.72 1.74
N ALA A 368 23.93 20.96 2.83
CA ALA A 368 24.40 19.58 2.88
C ALA A 368 23.57 18.67 1.95
N PHE A 369 22.25 18.79 1.97
CA PHE A 369 21.34 18.04 1.10
C PHE A 369 21.54 18.43 -0.36
N TYR A 370 21.71 19.71 -0.68
CA TYR A 370 21.99 20.20 -2.03
C TYR A 370 23.28 19.58 -2.60
N ASN A 371 24.33 19.53 -1.79
CA ASN A 371 25.62 18.96 -2.16
C ASN A 371 25.58 17.44 -2.41
N ILE A 372 24.59 16.74 -1.85
CA ILE A 372 24.36 15.32 -2.13
C ILE A 372 23.46 15.15 -3.35
N HIS A 373 22.31 15.86 -3.38
CA HIS A 373 21.31 15.73 -4.42
C HIS A 373 20.65 17.08 -4.71
N LYS A 374 21.00 17.71 -5.84
CA LYS A 374 20.61 19.09 -6.17
C LYS A 374 19.11 19.40 -6.09
N LYS A 375 18.23 18.44 -6.45
CA LYS A 375 16.77 18.66 -6.41
C LYS A 375 16.20 18.87 -5.00
N THR A 376 16.95 18.53 -3.96
CA THR A 376 16.53 18.75 -2.56
C THR A 376 16.28 20.23 -2.24
N LEU A 377 16.94 21.13 -2.97
CA LEU A 377 16.81 22.57 -2.80
C LEU A 377 15.36 23.06 -2.98
N TRP A 378 14.65 22.52 -3.96
CA TRP A 378 13.23 22.85 -4.22
C TRP A 378 12.33 22.56 -3.01
N PHE A 379 12.69 21.56 -2.20
CA PHE A 379 11.92 21.13 -1.04
C PHE A 379 12.38 21.84 0.25
N MET A 380 13.66 22.17 0.37
CA MET A 380 14.22 22.78 1.58
C MET A 380 14.13 24.31 1.60
N ILE A 381 14.12 24.99 0.44
CA ILE A 381 13.96 26.47 0.39
C ILE A 381 12.66 26.94 1.04
N PRO A 382 11.48 26.38 0.73
CA PRO A 382 10.22 26.80 1.37
C PRO A 382 10.30 26.70 2.90
N TYR A 383 10.98 25.67 3.41
CA TYR A 383 11.17 25.48 4.84
C TYR A 383 12.09 26.55 5.45
N LEU A 384 13.24 26.82 4.81
CA LEU A 384 14.16 27.86 5.27
C LEU A 384 13.50 29.26 5.27
N LEU A 385 12.71 29.58 4.25
CA LEU A 385 11.98 30.84 4.18
C LEU A 385 10.92 30.95 5.28
N TRP A 386 10.14 29.89 5.49
CA TRP A 386 9.11 29.86 6.53
C TRP A 386 9.72 30.02 7.93
N VAL A 387 10.82 29.34 8.23
CA VAL A 387 11.46 29.46 9.55
C VAL A 387 12.17 30.80 9.71
N SER A 388 12.64 31.42 8.62
CA SER A 388 13.13 32.81 8.67
C SER A 388 12.01 33.76 9.09
N PHE A 389 10.82 33.62 8.48
CA PHE A 389 9.63 34.36 8.87
C PHE A 389 9.24 34.09 10.33
N ALA A 390 9.18 32.81 10.73
CA ALA A 390 8.81 32.43 12.09
C ALA A 390 9.80 32.94 13.15
N ALA A 391 11.10 33.04 12.83
CA ALA A 391 12.10 33.62 13.72
C ALA A 391 11.86 35.12 13.96
N VAL A 392 11.54 35.87 12.90
CA VAL A 392 11.16 37.30 13.01
C VAL A 392 9.85 37.46 13.80
N LEU A 393 8.88 36.56 13.58
CA LEU A 393 7.63 36.54 14.34
C LEU A 393 7.87 36.28 15.83
N ASN A 394 8.65 35.25 16.18
CA ASN A 394 8.97 34.92 17.56
C ASN A 394 9.71 36.09 18.25
N TYR A 395 10.65 36.75 17.56
CA TYR A 395 11.32 37.94 18.08
C TYR A 395 10.36 39.10 18.32
N THR A 396 9.45 39.35 17.38
CA THR A 396 8.48 40.45 17.51
C THR A 396 7.51 40.19 18.67
N ILE A 397 7.04 38.96 18.82
CA ILE A 397 6.22 38.54 19.97
C ILE A 397 7.02 38.70 21.28
N LEU A 398 8.31 38.34 21.29
CA LEU A 398 9.17 38.56 22.45
C LEU A 398 9.21 40.04 22.85
N VAL A 399 9.48 40.93 21.90
CA VAL A 399 9.55 42.38 22.17
C VAL A 399 8.22 42.92 22.70
N LEU A 400 7.09 42.56 22.06
CA LEU A 400 5.76 43.03 22.47
C LEU A 400 5.33 42.56 23.87
N ASN A 401 5.90 41.46 24.36
CA ASN A 401 5.55 40.88 25.67
C ASN A 401 6.70 40.96 26.69
N SER A 402 7.77 41.71 26.39
CA SER A 402 8.95 41.87 27.26
C SER A 402 8.85 43.00 28.30
N SER A 403 7.69 43.65 28.41
CA SER A 403 7.40 44.73 29.36
C SER A 403 6.42 44.33 30.47
N LEU A 404 6.46 43.06 30.91
CA LEU A 404 5.73 42.55 32.07
C LEU A 404 6.69 42.07 33.16
#